data_AF-C9RM33-F1
#
_entry.id   AF-C9RM33-F1
#
_cell.length_a   1.000
_cell.length_b   1.000
_cell.length_c   1.000
_cell.angle_alpha   90.00
_cell.angle_beta   90.00
_cell.angle_gamma   90.00
#
_symmetry.space_group_name_H-M   'P 1'
#
loop_
_entity.id
_entity.type
_entity.pdbx_description
1 polymer ?
#
loop_
_entity_poly.entity_id
_entity_poly.type
_entity_poly.pdbx_seq_one_letter_code
_entity_poly.pdbx_strand_id
1 'polypeptide(L)'
;MLNFKSMNRFLSVLPKFVCVCACAATFVLCACEPKEEESVDYTELCYNDRWPMDEIRIDDNPNDDIKALVKRVDLRYPMNMTGDTLDVTILEFKSDVYALDYYMNSGRFQGIVPILRGSFLEQSIRSAARIFIFKHDSFRRYERSDLENYVRQFPNPRHGGFPQEFLSLPFEHREPGHTSILTKYFIGVKAYFPVLAQSYRDSDLQWNVARSWDLVEENDFIAWGRQLNIVQPKGIYRETSTLYFNAGEGVNGMATRLPGGRIVAVWGYLDWTDLERKFFTASDRVYGARY
;
A
#
# COMPACT_ATOMS: atom_id res chain seq x y z
N MET A 1 34.52 2.69 73.16
CA MET A 1 35.84 2.63 73.82
C MET A 1 36.38 1.21 73.63
N LEU A 2 37.61 1.08 73.10
CA LEU A 2 38.40 -0.17 72.83
C LEU A 2 37.77 -1.10 71.75
N ASN A 3 38.25 -1.25 70.51
CA ASN A 3 39.56 -1.29 69.85
C ASN A 3 40.37 -2.59 70.09
N PHE A 4 40.64 -3.32 68.99
CA PHE A 4 41.80 -4.19 68.61
C PHE A 4 41.35 -5.45 67.82
N LYS A 5 41.64 -5.54 66.51
CA LYS A 5 42.87 -6.12 65.86
C LYS A 5 42.94 -7.65 66.02
N SER A 6 42.82 -8.48 64.98
CA SER A 6 43.74 -8.75 63.82
C SER A 6 44.18 -10.22 63.95
N MET A 7 44.08 -11.11 62.96
CA MET A 7 45.05 -11.38 61.89
C MET A 7 44.55 -12.67 61.17
N ASN A 8 44.31 -12.63 59.86
CA ASN A 8 45.21 -13.10 58.78
C ASN A 8 45.67 -14.56 58.83
N ARG A 9 45.28 -15.34 57.80
CA ARG A 9 46.22 -16.14 56.99
C ARG A 9 45.64 -16.51 55.61
N PHE A 10 46.19 -15.81 54.60
CA PHE A 10 46.74 -16.34 53.34
C PHE A 10 45.85 -17.24 52.45
N LEU A 11 45.27 -16.72 51.36
CA LEU A 11 45.85 -16.61 49.99
C LEU A 11 46.18 -17.95 49.33
N SER A 12 45.35 -18.33 48.35
CA SER A 12 45.85 -18.92 47.10
C SER A 12 44.83 -18.80 45.95
N VAL A 13 45.16 -17.93 44.99
CA VAL A 13 45.02 -18.13 43.53
C VAL A 13 43.61 -18.07 42.88
N LEU A 14 43.29 -16.90 42.31
CA LEU A 14 42.51 -16.71 41.05
C LEU A 14 43.43 -17.01 39.83
N PRO A 15 42.97 -17.16 38.56
CA PRO A 15 41.63 -16.92 38.00
C PRO A 15 41.15 -17.96 36.94
N LYS A 16 39.92 -17.79 36.45
CA LYS A 16 39.44 -17.85 35.04
C LYS A 16 37.90 -17.88 35.08
N PHE A 17 37.23 -16.74 34.98
CA PHE A 17 36.65 -16.18 33.75
C PHE A 17 35.90 -17.20 32.88
N VAL A 18 34.74 -16.74 32.39
CA VAL A 18 33.77 -17.41 31.50
C VAL A 18 32.69 -18.20 32.25
N CYS A 19 31.57 -17.54 32.56
CA CYS A 19 30.23 -17.95 32.08
C CYS A 19 29.15 -16.98 32.58
N VAL A 20 29.14 -15.74 32.06
CA VAL A 20 27.97 -14.85 32.19
C VAL A 20 27.76 -14.18 30.84
N CYS A 21 27.33 -14.96 29.83
CA CYS A 21 26.98 -14.45 28.49
C CYS A 21 26.07 -15.41 27.70
N ALA A 22 25.18 -16.17 28.35
CA ALA A 22 24.36 -17.18 27.64
C ALA A 22 22.84 -17.06 27.82
N CYS A 23 22.31 -15.97 28.39
CA CYS A 23 20.86 -15.82 28.57
C CYS A 23 20.25 -14.54 27.97
N ALA A 24 20.99 -13.77 27.18
CA ALA A 24 20.48 -12.56 26.52
C ALA A 24 20.36 -12.69 24.98
N ALA A 25 20.55 -13.89 24.43
CA ALA A 25 20.61 -14.12 22.98
C ALA A 25 19.47 -15.01 22.41
N THR A 26 18.38 -15.21 23.17
CA THR A 26 17.22 -16.00 22.72
C THR A 26 15.93 -15.19 22.51
N PHE A 27 15.97 -13.86 22.67
CA PHE A 27 14.82 -12.98 22.42
C PHE A 27 14.89 -12.18 21.09
N VAL A 28 15.88 -12.44 20.23
CA VAL A 28 16.09 -11.70 18.96
C VAL A 28 15.79 -12.54 17.71
N LEU A 29 15.21 -13.73 17.86
CA LEU A 29 14.86 -14.60 16.72
C LEU A 29 13.38 -15.00 16.68
N CYS A 30 12.48 -14.15 17.17
CA CYS A 30 11.16 -14.03 16.55
C CYS A 30 11.30 -13.12 15.33
N ALA A 31 12.10 -13.57 14.35
CA ALA A 31 11.91 -13.14 12.99
C ALA A 31 10.47 -13.48 12.65
N CYS A 32 9.68 -12.51 12.16
CA CYS A 32 8.41 -12.80 11.52
C CYS A 32 8.64 -13.94 10.54
N GLU A 33 8.19 -15.14 10.87
CA GLU A 33 8.02 -16.18 9.87
C GLU A 33 7.11 -15.55 8.81
N PRO A 34 7.52 -15.50 7.53
CA PRO A 34 6.61 -15.08 6.48
C PRO A 34 5.45 -16.06 6.54
N LYS A 35 4.29 -15.57 6.97
CA LYS A 35 3.06 -16.35 7.06
C LYS A 35 2.87 -16.99 5.67
N GLU A 36 2.97 -18.31 5.59
CA GLU A 36 2.73 -19.02 4.33
C GLU A 36 1.37 -18.57 3.80
N GLU A 37 1.36 -18.11 2.55
CA GLU A 37 0.13 -17.74 1.88
C GLU A 37 -0.71 -19.01 1.76
N GLU A 38 -1.82 -19.08 2.50
CA GLU A 38 -2.77 -20.20 2.43
C GLU A 38 -3.16 -20.43 0.97
N SER A 39 -2.79 -21.60 0.43
CA SER A 39 -3.11 -21.98 -0.94
C SER A 39 -4.62 -22.17 -1.06
N VAL A 40 -5.24 -21.48 -2.00
CA VAL A 40 -6.69 -21.60 -2.26
C VAL A 40 -6.94 -22.75 -3.21
N ASP A 41 -7.77 -23.71 -2.80
CA ASP A 41 -8.31 -24.70 -3.73
C ASP A 41 -9.50 -24.10 -4.48
N TYR A 42 -9.29 -23.78 -5.76
CA TYR A 42 -10.31 -23.16 -6.59
C TYR A 42 -11.44 -24.11 -6.99
N THR A 43 -11.24 -25.43 -6.88
CA THR A 43 -12.29 -26.43 -7.15
C THR A 43 -13.33 -26.47 -6.04
N GLU A 44 -12.94 -26.06 -4.84
CA GLU A 44 -13.80 -26.05 -3.65
C GLU A 44 -14.52 -24.70 -3.42
N LEU A 45 -14.35 -23.72 -4.32
CA LEU A 45 -14.99 -22.42 -4.17
C LEU A 45 -16.41 -22.45 -4.71
N CYS A 46 -17.40 -22.26 -3.84
CA CYS A 46 -18.80 -22.26 -4.25
C CYS A 46 -19.38 -20.83 -4.35
N TYR A 47 -20.21 -20.60 -5.35
CA TYR A 47 -21.05 -19.41 -5.43
C TYR A 47 -22.51 -19.78 -5.15
N ASN A 48 -23.06 -19.31 -4.02
CA ASN A 48 -24.43 -19.66 -3.58
C ASN A 48 -24.72 -21.17 -3.66
N ASP A 49 -23.85 -21.99 -3.03
CA ASP A 49 -23.89 -23.46 -3.01
C ASP A 49 -23.68 -24.14 -4.37
N ARG A 50 -23.14 -23.42 -5.35
CA ARG A 50 -22.84 -23.96 -6.68
C ARG A 50 -21.35 -24.03 -6.92
N TRP A 51 -20.91 -25.22 -7.29
CA TRP A 51 -19.55 -25.49 -7.69
C TRP A 51 -19.26 -24.91 -9.10
N PRO A 52 -18.00 -24.58 -9.39
CA PRO A 52 -17.61 -24.17 -10.72
C PRO A 52 -17.86 -25.31 -11.71
N MET A 53 -18.11 -24.95 -12.97
CA MET A 53 -18.10 -25.89 -14.09
C MET A 53 -16.67 -26.42 -14.29
N ASP A 54 -16.53 -27.52 -15.03
CA ASP A 54 -15.26 -28.26 -15.19
C ASP A 54 -14.10 -27.42 -15.80
N GLU A 55 -14.38 -26.25 -16.36
CA GLU A 55 -13.39 -25.35 -16.94
C GLU A 55 -12.87 -24.31 -15.93
N ILE A 56 -12.00 -24.74 -15.01
CA ILE A 56 -11.16 -23.83 -14.23
C ILE A 56 -9.86 -23.58 -15.00
N ARG A 57 -9.56 -22.31 -15.32
CA ARG A 57 -8.31 -21.95 -16.00
C ARG A 57 -7.44 -21.16 -15.05
N ILE A 58 -6.26 -21.69 -14.74
CA ILE A 58 -5.26 -21.05 -13.89
C ILE A 58 -4.04 -20.73 -14.77
N ASP A 59 -3.64 -19.47 -14.76
CA ASP A 59 -2.42 -18.99 -15.39
C ASP A 59 -1.54 -18.34 -14.31
N ASP A 60 -0.46 -19.04 -13.92
CA ASP A 60 0.51 -18.61 -12.90
C ASP A 60 1.58 -17.66 -13.43
N ASN A 61 1.56 -17.34 -14.72
CA ASN A 61 2.43 -16.30 -15.27
C ASN A 61 1.74 -15.65 -16.48
N PRO A 62 0.63 -14.93 -16.24
CA PRO A 62 -0.16 -14.38 -17.32
C PRO A 62 0.68 -13.36 -18.07
N ASN A 63 0.91 -13.63 -19.35
CA ASN A 63 1.61 -12.73 -20.26
C ASN A 63 0.68 -11.60 -20.74
N ASP A 64 -0.04 -11.00 -19.79
CA ASP A 64 -0.91 -9.85 -19.99
C ASP A 64 -0.06 -8.56 -20.03
N ASP A 65 -0.60 -7.48 -20.61
CA ASP A 65 0.01 -6.14 -20.58
C ASP A 65 0.17 -5.56 -19.15
N ILE A 66 -0.20 -6.32 -18.13
CA ILE A 66 -0.23 -5.94 -16.72
C ILE A 66 1.01 -6.52 -16.00
N LYS A 67 2.12 -5.79 -16.07
CA LYS A 67 3.44 -6.18 -15.49
C LYS A 67 3.45 -6.63 -14.01
N ALA A 68 2.46 -6.22 -13.23
CA ALA A 68 2.37 -6.54 -11.81
C ALA A 68 1.42 -7.70 -11.49
N LEU A 69 0.75 -8.26 -12.51
CA LEU A 69 -0.07 -9.46 -12.39
C LEU A 69 0.84 -10.67 -12.21
N VAL A 70 0.52 -11.55 -11.26
CA VAL A 70 1.27 -12.77 -10.98
C VAL A 70 0.45 -14.02 -11.25
N LYS A 71 -0.87 -13.94 -11.13
CA LYS A 71 -1.76 -15.07 -11.39
C LYS A 71 -3.11 -14.57 -11.88
N ARG A 72 -3.69 -15.34 -12.80
CA ARG A 72 -5.06 -15.17 -13.26
C ARG A 72 -5.80 -16.49 -13.11
N VAL A 73 -6.99 -16.43 -12.54
CA VAL A 73 -7.89 -17.58 -12.44
C VAL A 73 -9.23 -17.22 -13.05
N ASP A 74 -9.67 -17.99 -14.02
CA ASP A 74 -10.99 -17.87 -14.63
C ASP A 74 -11.86 -19.07 -14.22
N LEU A 75 -13.00 -18.77 -13.60
CA LEU A 75 -13.99 -19.73 -13.10
C LEU A 75 -15.34 -19.42 -13.76
N ARG A 76 -16.11 -20.45 -14.07
CA ARG A 76 -17.46 -20.30 -14.61
C ARG A 76 -18.45 -21.07 -13.75
N TYR A 77 -19.56 -20.44 -13.37
CA TYR A 77 -20.59 -21.05 -12.53
C TYR A 77 -21.93 -21.13 -13.28
N PRO A 78 -22.66 -22.26 -13.16
CA PRO A 78 -23.99 -22.37 -13.73
C PRO A 78 -25.00 -21.58 -12.88
N MET A 79 -25.87 -20.77 -13.49
CA MET A 79 -26.90 -20.00 -12.75
C MET A 79 -28.29 -20.66 -12.83
N ASN A 80 -29.28 -20.14 -12.09
CA ASN A 80 -30.55 -20.86 -11.81
C ASN A 80 -31.46 -20.97 -13.03
N MET A 81 -31.20 -20.16 -14.05
CA MET A 81 -31.96 -20.17 -15.30
C MET A 81 -31.15 -20.89 -16.37
N THR A 82 -31.84 -21.70 -17.17
CA THR A 82 -31.23 -22.49 -18.25
C THR A 82 -30.45 -21.57 -19.20
N GLY A 83 -29.12 -21.72 -19.23
CA GLY A 83 -28.23 -20.99 -20.13
C GLY A 83 -27.55 -19.75 -19.55
N ASP A 84 -27.89 -19.31 -18.33
CA ASP A 84 -27.18 -18.20 -17.68
C ASP A 84 -25.91 -18.70 -16.98
N THR A 85 -24.81 -17.96 -17.15
CA THR A 85 -23.57 -18.21 -16.42
C THR A 85 -23.08 -16.98 -15.66
N LEU A 86 -22.30 -17.24 -14.62
CA LEU A 86 -21.48 -16.24 -13.94
C LEU A 86 -20.01 -16.57 -14.23
N ASP A 87 -19.35 -15.67 -14.93
CA ASP A 87 -17.91 -15.75 -15.14
C ASP A 87 -17.21 -14.94 -14.05
N VAL A 88 -16.31 -15.58 -13.31
CA VAL A 88 -15.49 -14.97 -12.27
C VAL A 88 -14.02 -15.02 -12.70
N THR A 89 -13.45 -13.86 -12.96
CA THR A 89 -12.01 -13.70 -13.17
C THR A 89 -11.37 -13.15 -11.90
N ILE A 90 -10.37 -13.83 -11.39
CA ILE A 90 -9.56 -13.43 -10.24
C ILE A 90 -8.20 -13.01 -10.75
N LEU A 91 -7.84 -11.76 -10.53
CA LEU A 91 -6.52 -11.20 -10.84
C LEU A 91 -5.73 -11.04 -9.55
N GLU A 92 -4.62 -11.76 -9.42
CA GLU A 92 -3.70 -11.66 -8.27
C GLU A 92 -2.45 -10.88 -8.67
N PHE A 93 -2.14 -9.85 -7.88
CA PHE A 93 -1.02 -8.95 -8.11
C PHE A 93 0.12 -9.21 -7.12
N LYS A 94 1.32 -8.71 -7.43
CA LYS A 94 2.50 -8.79 -6.56
C LYS A 94 2.27 -8.25 -5.15
N SER A 95 1.38 -7.27 -4.99
CA SER A 95 0.98 -6.74 -3.69
C SER A 95 -0.31 -5.94 -3.77
N ASP A 96 -0.87 -5.62 -2.60
CA ASP A 96 -2.08 -4.82 -2.40
C ASP A 96 -2.04 -3.48 -3.16
N VAL A 97 -0.90 -2.79 -3.14
CA VAL A 97 -0.75 -1.49 -3.80
C VAL A 97 -0.82 -1.58 -5.33
N TYR A 98 -0.29 -2.63 -5.94
CA TYR A 98 -0.39 -2.83 -7.38
C TYR A 98 -1.80 -3.21 -7.81
N ALA A 99 -2.50 -4.02 -7.00
CA ALA A 99 -3.91 -4.30 -7.22
C ALA A 99 -4.74 -3.01 -7.13
N LEU A 100 -4.50 -2.17 -6.12
CA LEU A 100 -5.22 -0.92 -5.94
C LEU A 100 -4.91 0.11 -7.05
N ASP A 101 -3.65 0.24 -7.47
CA ASP A 101 -3.23 1.06 -8.63
C ASP A 101 -4.01 0.65 -9.89
N TYR A 102 -3.99 -0.64 -10.23
CA TYR A 102 -4.74 -1.15 -11.37
C TYR A 102 -6.25 -0.95 -11.21
N TYR A 103 -6.80 -1.21 -10.02
CA TYR A 103 -8.23 -1.09 -9.75
C TYR A 103 -8.74 0.35 -9.95
N MET A 104 -8.00 1.33 -9.43
CA MET A 104 -8.33 2.75 -9.58
C MET A 104 -8.20 3.23 -11.04
N ASN A 105 -7.17 2.77 -11.77
CA ASN A 105 -6.86 3.29 -13.10
C ASN A 105 -7.53 2.53 -14.26
N SER A 106 -8.05 1.32 -14.04
CA SER A 106 -8.65 0.50 -15.12
C SER A 106 -10.12 0.82 -15.43
N GLY A 107 -10.70 1.84 -14.78
CA GLY A 107 -12.13 2.19 -14.89
C GLY A 107 -13.07 1.15 -14.26
N ARG A 108 -12.52 0.21 -13.47
CA ARG A 108 -13.26 -0.82 -12.72
C ARG A 108 -13.70 -0.34 -11.35
N PHE A 109 -13.02 0.66 -10.82
CA PHE A 109 -13.43 1.34 -9.60
C PHE A 109 -14.74 2.10 -9.82
N GLN A 110 -15.87 1.55 -9.36
CA GLN A 110 -17.19 2.20 -9.44
C GLN A 110 -18.02 2.09 -8.15
N GLY A 111 -17.37 1.78 -7.03
CA GLY A 111 -18.09 1.52 -5.79
C GLY A 111 -19.03 0.32 -5.94
N ILE A 112 -20.35 0.57 -5.85
CA ILE A 112 -21.42 -0.45 -5.77
C ILE A 112 -22.06 -0.78 -7.14
N VAL A 113 -21.93 0.10 -8.14
CA VAL A 113 -22.74 0.05 -9.37
C VAL A 113 -22.11 -0.89 -10.42
N PRO A 114 -22.91 -1.78 -11.06
CA PRO A 114 -22.43 -2.60 -12.18
C PRO A 114 -22.16 -1.79 -13.44
N ILE A 115 -21.15 -2.20 -14.21
CA ILE A 115 -20.73 -1.59 -15.48
C ILE A 115 -21.30 -2.41 -16.63
N LEU A 116 -21.97 -1.77 -17.59
CA LEU A 116 -22.28 -2.44 -18.85
C LEU A 116 -21.02 -2.49 -19.73
N ARG A 117 -20.49 -3.69 -19.99
CA ARG A 117 -19.37 -3.91 -20.93
C ARG A 117 -19.81 -4.84 -22.06
N GLY A 118 -20.16 -4.24 -23.20
CA GLY A 118 -20.67 -4.99 -24.35
C GLY A 118 -22.02 -5.64 -24.02
N SER A 119 -22.07 -6.97 -24.04
CA SER A 119 -23.27 -7.76 -23.75
C SER A 119 -23.38 -8.22 -22.29
N PHE A 120 -22.45 -7.83 -21.41
CA PHE A 120 -22.38 -8.33 -20.04
C PHE A 120 -22.46 -7.19 -19.01
N LEU A 121 -23.06 -7.47 -17.85
CA LEU A 121 -22.88 -6.63 -16.66
C LEU A 121 -21.63 -7.10 -15.92
N GLU A 122 -20.72 -6.17 -15.65
CA GLU A 122 -19.48 -6.40 -14.91
C GLU A 122 -19.54 -5.73 -13.53
N GLN A 123 -19.27 -6.49 -12.48
CA GLN A 123 -19.00 -5.96 -11.14
C GLN A 123 -17.61 -6.37 -10.72
N SER A 124 -16.92 -5.53 -9.95
CA SER A 124 -15.60 -5.87 -9.46
C SER A 124 -15.39 -5.49 -8.01
N ILE A 125 -14.75 -6.38 -7.27
CA ILE A 125 -14.45 -6.23 -5.85
C ILE A 125 -12.96 -6.46 -5.68
N ARG A 126 -12.29 -5.53 -5.00
CA ARG A 126 -10.88 -5.69 -4.60
C ARG A 126 -10.83 -6.26 -3.18
N SER A 127 -9.93 -7.22 -2.95
CA SER A 127 -9.55 -7.65 -1.61
C SER A 127 -8.05 -7.92 -1.55
N ALA A 128 -7.33 -7.12 -0.76
CA ALA A 128 -5.87 -7.13 -0.68
C ALA A 128 -5.25 -7.07 -2.10
N ALA A 129 -4.32 -7.99 -2.40
CA ALA A 129 -3.63 -8.11 -3.68
C ALA A 129 -4.49 -8.71 -4.81
N ARG A 130 -5.78 -9.00 -4.57
CA ARG A 130 -6.68 -9.64 -5.53
C ARG A 130 -7.78 -8.69 -6.01
N ILE A 131 -8.14 -8.80 -7.27
CA ILE A 131 -9.33 -8.19 -7.86
C ILE A 131 -10.20 -9.31 -8.42
N PHE A 132 -11.44 -9.36 -7.94
CA PHE A 132 -12.47 -10.26 -8.41
C PHE A 132 -13.34 -9.51 -9.41
N ILE A 133 -13.49 -10.07 -10.60
CA ILE A 133 -14.29 -9.52 -11.70
C ILE A 133 -15.40 -10.51 -11.99
N PHE A 134 -16.62 -10.09 -11.77
CA PHE A 134 -17.84 -10.86 -11.99
C PHE A 134 -18.49 -10.36 -13.28
N LYS A 135 -18.68 -11.24 -14.26
CA LYS A 135 -19.39 -10.95 -15.50
C LYS A 135 -20.65 -11.79 -15.57
N HIS A 136 -21.75 -11.12 -15.84
CA HIS A 136 -23.07 -11.70 -15.88
C HIS A 136 -23.60 -11.69 -17.31
N ASP A 137 -24.00 -12.86 -17.82
CA ASP A 137 -24.62 -13.03 -19.14
C ASP A 137 -26.01 -12.39 -19.20
N SER A 138 -26.77 -12.53 -18.12
CA SER A 138 -28.04 -11.84 -17.96
C SER A 138 -27.83 -10.41 -17.44
N PHE A 139 -28.59 -9.44 -17.95
CA PHE A 139 -28.68 -8.08 -17.37
C PHE A 139 -29.32 -8.04 -15.97
N ARG A 140 -29.39 -9.18 -15.28
CA ARG A 140 -29.90 -9.29 -13.93
C ARG A 140 -28.90 -8.65 -12.98
N ARG A 141 -29.40 -7.84 -12.05
CA ARG A 141 -28.60 -7.34 -10.93
C ARG A 141 -28.43 -8.48 -9.94
N TYR A 142 -27.20 -8.96 -9.79
CA TYR A 142 -26.82 -9.78 -8.66
C TYR A 142 -26.66 -8.89 -7.43
N GLU A 143 -27.03 -9.41 -6.26
CA GLU A 143 -26.84 -8.64 -5.04
C GLU A 143 -25.35 -8.58 -4.72
N ARG A 144 -24.87 -7.36 -4.43
CA ARG A 144 -23.47 -7.16 -4.07
C ARG A 144 -23.08 -7.97 -2.83
N SER A 145 -24.01 -8.20 -1.91
CA SER A 145 -23.84 -9.05 -0.72
C SER A 145 -23.38 -10.46 -1.09
N ASP A 146 -23.94 -11.07 -2.13
CA ASP A 146 -23.57 -12.41 -2.58
C ASP A 146 -22.14 -12.43 -3.13
N LEU A 147 -21.80 -11.42 -3.94
CA LEU A 147 -20.44 -11.26 -4.47
C LEU A 147 -19.41 -11.01 -3.35
N GLU A 148 -19.77 -10.21 -2.35
CA GLU A 148 -18.94 -9.97 -1.17
C GLU A 148 -18.78 -11.24 -0.31
N ASN A 149 -19.83 -12.05 -0.17
CA ASN A 149 -19.77 -13.34 0.51
C ASN A 149 -18.85 -14.32 -0.22
N TYR A 150 -18.88 -14.34 -1.56
CA TYR A 150 -17.93 -15.12 -2.35
C TYR A 150 -16.47 -14.70 -2.07
N VAL A 151 -16.19 -13.39 -2.08
CA VAL A 151 -14.85 -12.87 -1.79
C VAL A 151 -14.38 -13.21 -0.37
N ARG A 152 -15.28 -13.30 0.61
CA ARG A 152 -14.95 -13.68 2.01
C ARG A 152 -14.43 -15.11 2.16
N GLN A 153 -14.68 -15.99 1.18
CA GLN A 153 -14.17 -17.36 1.21
C GLN A 153 -12.65 -17.42 0.99
N PHE A 154 -12.04 -16.34 0.48
CA PHE A 154 -10.61 -16.27 0.25
C PHE A 154 -9.84 -15.89 1.52
N PRO A 155 -8.62 -16.44 1.71
CA PRO A 155 -7.79 -16.17 2.88
C PRO A 155 -7.35 -14.70 2.94
N ASN A 156 -7.26 -14.18 4.16
CA ASN A 156 -6.96 -12.78 4.50
C ASN A 156 -7.83 -11.75 3.73
N PRO A 157 -9.17 -11.85 3.78
CA PRO A 157 -10.03 -10.92 3.07
C PRO A 157 -9.95 -9.55 3.74
N ARG A 158 -9.12 -8.65 3.22
CA ARG A 158 -9.20 -7.22 3.58
C ARG A 158 -10.39 -6.65 2.83
N HIS A 159 -11.47 -6.36 3.57
CA HIS A 159 -12.63 -5.67 3.01
C HIS A 159 -12.24 -4.25 2.58
N GLY A 160 -12.93 -3.75 1.55
CA GLY A 160 -12.65 -2.51 0.80
C GLY A 160 -12.74 -1.19 1.56
N GLY A 161 -12.38 -1.16 2.83
CA GLY A 161 -12.04 0.07 3.54
C GLY A 161 -10.80 0.73 2.91
N PHE A 162 -10.71 2.05 3.07
CA PHE A 162 -9.52 2.78 2.68
C PHE A 162 -8.32 2.28 3.50
N PRO A 163 -7.22 1.86 2.85
CA PRO A 163 -5.98 1.53 3.56
C PRO A 163 -5.55 2.67 4.49
N GLN A 164 -4.87 2.36 5.59
CA GLN A 164 -4.41 3.34 6.57
C GLN A 164 -3.61 4.48 5.92
N GLU A 165 -2.94 4.17 4.81
CA GLU A 165 -2.28 5.12 3.90
C GLU A 165 -3.17 6.32 3.57
N PHE A 166 -4.43 6.08 3.20
CA PHE A 166 -5.39 7.12 2.85
C PHE A 166 -5.84 7.91 4.08
N LEU A 167 -5.89 7.27 5.25
CA LEU A 167 -6.27 7.94 6.50
C LEU A 167 -5.16 8.84 7.06
N SER A 168 -3.91 8.58 6.67
CA SER A 168 -2.75 9.36 7.11
C SER A 168 -2.56 10.68 6.37
N LEU A 169 -3.30 10.90 5.28
CA LEU A 169 -3.30 12.15 4.54
C LEU A 169 -4.49 13.03 5.00
N PRO A 170 -4.36 14.36 4.95
CA PRO A 170 -5.47 15.27 5.23
C PRO A 170 -6.77 14.93 4.49
N PHE A 171 -7.92 15.02 5.17
CA PHE A 171 -9.23 14.88 4.54
C PHE A 171 -9.80 16.21 4.06
N GLU A 172 -9.51 17.29 4.80
CA GLU A 172 -9.99 18.63 4.50
C GLU A 172 -9.47 19.09 3.14
N HIS A 173 -10.33 19.71 2.34
CA HIS A 173 -10.00 20.25 1.02
C HIS A 173 -9.54 19.23 -0.03
N ARG A 174 -9.71 17.91 0.22
CA ARG A 174 -9.44 16.87 -0.78
C ARG A 174 -10.29 17.08 -2.02
N GLU A 175 -9.66 17.07 -3.19
CA GLU A 175 -10.38 17.16 -4.45
C GLU A 175 -10.95 15.78 -4.84
N PRO A 176 -12.28 15.63 -5.02
CA PRO A 176 -12.89 14.34 -5.34
C PRO A 176 -12.40 13.79 -6.67
N GLY A 177 -12.03 12.50 -6.72
CA GLY A 177 -11.54 11.86 -7.94
C GLY A 177 -10.07 12.12 -8.28
N HIS A 178 -9.39 13.01 -7.55
CA HIS A 178 -7.98 13.32 -7.75
C HIS A 178 -7.10 12.64 -6.70
N THR A 179 -7.22 11.33 -6.62
CA THR A 179 -6.33 10.48 -5.80
C THR A 179 -5.81 9.37 -6.66
N SER A 180 -4.51 9.14 -6.62
CA SER A 180 -3.84 8.17 -7.48
C SER A 180 -2.77 7.43 -6.71
N ILE A 181 -2.54 6.19 -7.12
CA ILE A 181 -1.39 5.41 -6.70
C ILE A 181 -0.42 5.39 -7.87
N LEU A 182 0.83 5.73 -7.58
CA LEU A 182 1.88 5.88 -8.56
C LEU A 182 2.94 4.82 -8.26
N THR A 183 2.99 3.80 -9.11
CA THR A 183 3.91 2.65 -8.93
C THR A 183 5.12 2.68 -9.85
N LYS A 184 5.13 3.56 -10.86
CA LYS A 184 6.17 3.63 -11.90
C LYS A 184 6.86 4.99 -11.96
N TYR A 185 6.08 6.06 -11.97
CA TYR A 185 6.57 7.42 -12.11
C TYR A 185 5.94 8.30 -11.03
N PHE A 186 6.76 9.13 -10.38
CA PHE A 186 6.31 10.06 -9.36
C PHE A 186 6.92 11.44 -9.66
N ILE A 187 6.06 12.45 -9.86
CA ILE A 187 6.44 13.80 -10.29
C ILE A 187 7.26 13.77 -11.59
N GLY A 188 6.78 13.00 -12.58
CA GLY A 188 7.39 12.91 -13.91
C GLY A 188 8.71 12.13 -14.00
N VAL A 189 9.27 11.66 -12.88
CA VAL A 189 10.51 10.87 -12.85
C VAL A 189 10.27 9.45 -12.36
N LYS A 190 11.18 8.53 -12.63
CA LYS A 190 11.02 7.12 -12.27
C LYS A 190 11.03 6.97 -10.75
N ALA A 191 9.98 6.34 -10.21
CA ALA A 191 9.87 5.99 -8.80
C ALA A 191 10.34 4.54 -8.56
N TYR A 192 11.02 4.32 -7.44
CA TYR A 192 11.46 2.98 -7.00
C TYR A 192 10.57 2.40 -5.90
N PHE A 193 9.62 3.20 -5.43
CA PHE A 193 8.69 2.86 -4.36
C PHE A 193 7.28 3.32 -4.78
N PRO A 194 6.23 2.59 -4.41
CA PRO A 194 4.86 3.01 -4.66
C PRO A 194 4.50 4.24 -3.81
N VAL A 195 3.72 5.15 -4.39
CA VAL A 195 3.34 6.41 -3.77
C VAL A 195 1.83 6.61 -3.87
N LEU A 196 1.19 6.96 -2.76
CA LEU A 196 -0.17 7.50 -2.76
C LEU A 196 -0.09 9.01 -2.91
N ALA A 197 -0.69 9.56 -3.97
CA ALA A 197 -0.80 10.98 -4.23
C ALA A 197 -2.26 11.43 -4.15
N GLN A 198 -2.49 12.59 -3.54
CA GLN A 198 -3.82 13.16 -3.35
C GLN A 198 -3.78 14.67 -3.63
N SER A 199 -4.71 15.14 -4.46
CA SER A 199 -4.87 16.55 -4.78
C SER A 199 -5.83 17.23 -3.81
N TYR A 200 -5.56 18.51 -3.58
CA TYR A 200 -6.29 19.38 -2.69
C TYR A 200 -6.53 20.71 -3.37
N ARG A 201 -7.69 21.29 -3.07
CA ARG A 201 -8.08 22.60 -3.55
C ARG A 201 -8.79 23.38 -2.45
N ASP A 202 -8.27 24.57 -2.18
CA ASP A 202 -8.92 25.52 -1.30
C ASP A 202 -8.90 26.90 -1.95
N SER A 203 -10.09 27.42 -2.24
CA SER A 203 -10.26 28.65 -3.01
C SER A 203 -9.47 28.61 -4.34
N ASP A 204 -8.52 29.52 -4.53
CA ASP A 204 -7.67 29.61 -5.73
C ASP A 204 -6.35 28.80 -5.61
N LEU A 205 -6.09 28.18 -4.47
CA LEU A 205 -4.86 27.40 -4.25
C LEU A 205 -5.10 25.92 -4.52
N GLN A 206 -4.19 25.34 -5.32
CA GLN A 206 -4.15 23.92 -5.61
C GLN A 206 -2.79 23.33 -5.26
N TRP A 207 -2.83 22.20 -4.56
CA TRP A 207 -1.62 21.47 -4.20
C TRP A 207 -1.90 19.98 -4.12
N ASN A 208 -0.82 19.21 -4.07
CA ASN A 208 -0.85 17.78 -3.95
C ASN A 208 -0.02 17.39 -2.74
N VAL A 209 -0.43 16.33 -2.07
CA VAL A 209 0.34 15.68 -1.03
C VAL A 209 0.50 14.23 -1.42
N ALA A 210 1.70 13.70 -1.24
CA ALA A 210 1.98 12.30 -1.42
C ALA A 210 2.71 11.70 -0.23
N ARG A 211 2.47 10.40 -0.01
CA ARG A 211 3.25 9.58 0.89
C ARG A 211 3.66 8.26 0.25
N SER A 212 4.79 7.70 0.69
CA SER A 212 5.15 6.34 0.28
C SER A 212 4.14 5.32 0.83
N TRP A 213 3.86 4.30 0.02
CA TRP A 213 3.01 3.19 0.41
C TRP A 213 3.66 2.33 1.48
N ASP A 214 4.96 2.04 1.31
CA ASP A 214 5.80 1.23 2.20
C ASP A 214 6.91 2.08 2.86
N LEU A 215 7.65 1.46 3.79
CA LEU A 215 8.88 2.05 4.31
C LEU A 215 9.89 2.02 3.17
N VAL A 216 10.57 3.14 2.95
CA VAL A 216 11.51 3.30 1.85
C VAL A 216 12.92 3.39 2.40
N GLU A 217 13.81 2.64 1.79
CA GLU A 217 15.24 2.69 2.10
C GLU A 217 15.82 4.05 1.71
N GLU A 218 16.82 4.50 2.47
CA GLU A 218 17.44 5.81 2.24
C GLU A 218 18.03 5.91 0.82
N ASN A 219 18.61 4.83 0.32
CA ASN A 219 19.18 4.77 -1.03
C ASN A 219 18.13 5.00 -2.12
N ASP A 220 16.93 4.43 -1.97
CA ASP A 220 15.85 4.58 -2.96
C ASP A 220 15.28 6.00 -2.95
N PHE A 221 15.15 6.61 -1.77
CA PHE A 221 14.78 8.01 -1.63
C PHE A 221 15.80 8.94 -2.30
N ILE A 222 17.10 8.73 -2.03
CA ILE A 222 18.17 9.51 -2.65
C ILE A 222 18.21 9.31 -4.16
N ALA A 223 18.05 8.08 -4.65
CA ALA A 223 18.06 7.76 -6.08
C ALA A 223 16.89 8.42 -6.83
N TRP A 224 15.70 8.45 -6.22
CA TRP A 224 14.56 9.21 -6.74
C TRP A 224 14.83 10.72 -6.70
N GLY A 225 15.26 11.25 -5.55
CA GLY A 225 15.49 12.67 -5.34
C GLY A 225 16.53 13.29 -6.28
N ARG A 226 17.55 12.53 -6.68
CA ARG A 226 18.58 12.96 -7.66
C ARG A 226 18.03 13.23 -9.06
N GLN A 227 16.86 12.71 -9.40
CA GLN A 227 16.22 12.94 -10.69
C GLN A 227 15.38 14.22 -10.72
N LEU A 228 15.10 14.82 -9.56
CA LEU A 228 14.27 16.02 -9.45
C LEU A 228 15.06 17.29 -9.83
N ASN A 229 14.33 18.31 -10.27
CA ASN A 229 14.88 19.63 -10.50
C ASN A 229 15.06 20.38 -9.18
N ILE A 230 16.17 20.16 -8.49
CA ILE A 230 16.47 20.75 -7.17
C ILE A 230 16.68 22.26 -7.26
N VAL A 231 16.06 23.00 -6.36
CA VAL A 231 16.12 24.47 -6.30
C VAL A 231 16.46 24.97 -4.89
N GLN A 232 16.80 26.25 -4.78
CA GLN A 232 16.93 26.92 -3.49
C GLN A 232 15.62 27.65 -3.17
N PRO A 233 14.98 27.35 -2.01
CA PRO A 233 13.75 28.02 -1.63
C PRO A 233 14.03 29.48 -1.24
N LYS A 234 13.02 30.36 -1.38
CA LYS A 234 13.11 31.78 -1.03
C LYS A 234 12.16 32.11 0.11
N GLY A 235 12.62 32.85 1.11
CA GLY A 235 11.78 33.34 2.20
C GLY A 235 11.53 32.35 3.33
N ILE A 236 12.06 31.12 3.24
CA ILE A 236 11.99 30.10 4.28
C ILE A 236 13.37 29.57 4.65
N TYR A 237 13.50 28.96 5.83
CA TYR A 237 14.73 28.33 6.26
C TYR A 237 14.92 26.97 5.57
N ARG A 238 16.14 26.68 5.14
CA ARG A 238 16.44 25.41 4.45
C ARG A 238 16.82 24.33 5.45
N GLU A 239 16.03 23.28 5.50
CA GLU A 239 16.36 22.06 6.22
C GLU A 239 17.25 21.12 5.39
N THR A 240 18.24 20.50 6.04
CA THR A 240 19.21 19.64 5.36
C THR A 240 18.61 18.33 4.86
N SER A 241 17.63 17.77 5.58
CA SER A 241 16.95 16.52 5.26
C SER A 241 15.85 16.67 4.22
N THR A 242 15.52 17.90 3.82
CA THR A 242 14.39 18.20 2.94
C THR A 242 14.89 18.56 1.54
N LEU A 243 14.33 17.89 0.54
CA LEU A 243 14.52 18.19 -0.86
C LEU A 243 13.56 19.31 -1.26
N TYR A 244 14.09 20.36 -1.87
CA TYR A 244 13.33 21.47 -2.44
C TYR A 244 13.48 21.38 -3.95
N PHE A 245 12.36 21.33 -4.68
CA PHE A 245 12.38 21.09 -6.12
C PHE A 245 11.32 21.90 -6.85
N ASN A 246 11.48 22.03 -8.16
CA ASN A 246 10.43 22.50 -9.06
C ASN A 246 9.79 21.30 -9.76
N ALA A 247 8.47 21.17 -9.66
CA ALA A 247 7.70 20.04 -10.21
C ALA A 247 7.23 20.27 -11.67
N GLY A 248 7.72 21.32 -12.33
CA GLY A 248 7.28 21.78 -13.65
C GLY A 248 6.47 23.09 -13.56
N GLU A 249 6.43 23.85 -14.65
CA GLU A 249 5.50 25.00 -14.86
C GLU A 249 5.33 25.97 -13.68
N GLY A 250 6.38 26.26 -12.90
CA GLY A 250 6.31 27.17 -11.75
C GLY A 250 5.74 26.58 -10.45
N VAL A 251 5.54 25.26 -10.42
CA VAL A 251 5.09 24.49 -9.26
C VAL A 251 6.26 24.21 -8.33
N ASN A 252 6.17 24.69 -7.09
CA ASN A 252 7.18 24.42 -6.07
C ASN A 252 6.86 23.11 -5.34
N GLY A 253 7.90 22.41 -4.90
CA GLY A 253 7.77 21.14 -4.19
C GLY A 253 8.78 20.97 -3.05
N MET A 254 8.34 20.28 -2.01
CA MET A 254 9.14 19.87 -0.85
C MET A 254 8.94 18.37 -0.61
N ALA A 255 10.02 17.64 -0.36
CA ALA A 255 9.96 16.22 -0.03
C ALA A 255 10.98 15.83 1.05
N THR A 256 10.61 14.90 1.93
CA THR A 256 11.53 14.35 2.93
C THR A 256 11.25 12.87 3.17
N ARG A 257 12.26 12.19 3.69
CA ARG A 257 12.13 10.87 4.30
C ARG A 257 12.06 11.05 5.82
N LEU A 258 10.89 10.82 6.39
CA LEU A 258 10.65 10.96 7.82
C LEU A 258 11.46 9.93 8.63
N PRO A 259 11.74 10.21 9.92
CA PRO A 259 12.28 9.23 10.85
C PRO A 259 11.37 8.00 10.90
N GLY A 260 11.86 6.89 10.35
CA GLY A 260 11.05 5.68 10.13
C GLY A 260 10.91 5.22 8.69
N GLY A 261 11.35 6.01 7.72
CA GLY A 261 11.45 5.60 6.32
C GLY A 261 10.22 5.89 5.45
N ARG A 262 9.17 6.52 6.00
CA ARG A 262 8.06 7.03 5.18
C ARG A 262 8.52 8.28 4.43
N ILE A 263 8.20 8.36 3.15
CA ILE A 263 8.42 9.58 2.37
C ILE A 263 7.16 10.42 2.41
N VAL A 264 7.32 11.72 2.53
CA VAL A 264 6.26 12.72 2.35
C VAL A 264 6.73 13.74 1.33
N ALA A 265 5.83 14.11 0.42
CA ALA A 265 6.08 15.15 -0.58
C ALA A 265 4.85 16.03 -0.75
N VAL A 266 5.05 17.32 -0.87
CA VAL A 266 4.00 18.30 -1.18
C VAL A 266 4.46 19.13 -2.36
N TRP A 267 3.57 19.38 -3.32
CA TRP A 267 3.85 20.25 -4.46
C TRP A 267 2.59 20.95 -4.95
N GLY A 268 2.71 22.18 -5.43
CA GLY A 268 1.57 22.97 -5.90
C GLY A 268 1.97 24.35 -6.40
N TYR A 269 0.99 25.09 -6.91
CA TYR A 269 1.14 26.52 -7.23
C TYR A 269 1.08 27.33 -5.94
N LEU A 270 2.09 27.12 -5.10
CA LEU A 270 2.22 27.71 -3.77
C LEU A 270 3.53 28.51 -3.72
N ASP A 271 3.50 29.62 -2.99
CA ASP A 271 4.75 30.22 -2.54
C ASP A 271 5.46 29.29 -1.53
N TRP A 272 6.73 29.59 -1.24
CA TRP A 272 7.53 28.73 -0.36
C TRP A 272 7.00 28.68 1.08
N THR A 273 6.40 29.76 1.57
CA THR A 273 5.87 29.84 2.94
C THR A 273 4.62 28.99 3.11
N ASP A 274 3.70 29.08 2.15
CA ASP A 274 2.49 28.24 2.11
C ASP A 274 2.81 26.78 1.89
N LEU A 275 3.79 26.49 1.02
CA LEU A 275 4.28 25.15 0.79
C LEU A 275 4.88 24.54 2.06
N GLU A 276 5.73 25.28 2.76
CA GLU A 276 6.36 24.86 4.01
C GLU A 276 5.31 24.50 5.08
N ARG A 277 4.33 25.38 5.29
CA ARG A 277 3.23 25.14 6.24
C ARG A 277 2.45 23.86 5.92
N LYS A 278 2.09 23.65 4.66
CA LYS A 278 1.36 22.45 4.21
C LYS A 278 2.23 21.20 4.30
N PHE A 279 3.52 21.32 3.98
CA PHE A 279 4.49 20.24 4.06
C PHE A 279 4.69 19.73 5.48
N PHE A 280 4.88 20.60 6.47
CA PHE A 280 5.01 20.17 7.86
C PHE A 280 3.71 19.58 8.41
N THR A 281 2.56 20.19 8.09
CA THR A 281 1.25 19.64 8.49
C THR A 281 1.03 18.22 7.93
N ALA A 282 1.38 17.99 6.67
CA ALA A 282 1.30 16.66 6.06
C ALA A 282 2.31 15.69 6.69
N SER A 283 3.54 16.14 6.93
CA SER A 283 4.61 15.35 7.55
C SER A 283 4.23 14.87 8.94
N ASP A 284 3.69 15.76 9.77
CA ASP A 284 3.24 15.44 11.13
C ASP A 284 2.10 14.43 11.13
N ARG A 285 1.13 14.56 10.21
CA ARG A 285 0.02 13.60 10.09
C ARG A 285 0.51 12.22 9.64
N VAL A 286 1.38 12.16 8.64
CA VAL A 286 1.94 10.89 8.16
C VAL A 286 2.82 10.24 9.23
N TYR A 287 3.58 11.02 9.99
CA TYR A 287 4.38 10.53 11.11
C TYR A 287 3.48 10.02 12.26
N GLY A 288 2.47 10.81 12.63
CA GLY A 288 1.54 10.53 13.73
C GLY A 288 0.63 9.34 13.46
N ALA A 289 0.26 9.09 12.20
CA ALA A 289 -0.52 7.92 11.78
C ALA A 289 0.20 6.58 11.96
N ARG A 290 1.41 6.55 12.54
CA ARG A 290 2.08 5.32 13.03
C ARG A 290 1.41 4.70 14.26
N TYR A 291 0.31 5.26 14.76
CA TYR A 291 -0.52 4.75 15.84
C TYR A 291 -1.99 4.68 15.43
#